data_AF-A0A923YBA3-F1
#
_entry.id   AF-A0A923YBA3-F1
#
_cell.length_a   1.000
_cell.length_b   1.000
_cell.length_c   1.000
_cell.angle_alpha   90.00
_cell.angle_beta   90.00
_cell.angle_gamma   90.00
#
_symmetry.space_group_name_H-M   'P 1'
#
loop_
_entity.id
_entity.type
_entity.pdbx_description
1 polymer ?
#
loop_
_entity_poly.entity_id
_entity_poly.type
_entity_poly.pdbx_seq_one_letter_code
_entity_poly.pdbx_strand_id
1 'polypeptide(L)'
;MIKFKTRLNPFLYAKVLHEQLSFNLRITTNTKIMKKMRFILMACLLGTLQFNTFAQKAKTDPEHTIFYADVTTETNDVNVEIKDAVSRIEFSKFKIKLTNKTSDYIVYKPKESLLKISGSDFSPNDRMLLLQPLDKGGRVLDVKGNGKNLHADEFQYVLAGLYKIKADAPSIDVPSFKLPASVNDVTAGNFKIELLKISKETKETKAVFKVTYTGKGYGLVNPNKIGVKIDNGQEFANAKNQEAFLLAPGDSDKFETLFTVPGKVADMQFANMEILWRNAFSESDLQKMEGLTIDIKIDEGKTVAKNK
;
A
#
# COMPACT_ATOMS: atom_id res chain seq x y z
N MET A 1 -93.53 40.20 40.63
CA MET A 1 -94.07 38.98 41.25
C MET A 1 -94.68 38.11 40.14
N ILE A 2 -93.92 37.14 39.62
CA ILE A 2 -94.43 36.14 38.66
C ILE A 2 -93.79 34.79 39.01
N LYS A 3 -94.62 33.86 39.49
CA LYS A 3 -94.29 32.43 39.62
C LYS A 3 -94.55 31.77 38.27
N PHE A 4 -93.57 31.05 37.72
CA PHE A 4 -93.82 30.04 36.69
C PHE A 4 -93.55 28.65 37.26
N LYS A 5 -94.58 27.82 37.21
CA LYS A 5 -94.63 26.43 37.66
C LYS A 5 -94.65 25.57 36.40
N THR A 6 -93.52 25.00 36.02
CA THR A 6 -93.42 24.05 34.90
C THR A 6 -93.33 22.64 35.45
N ARG A 7 -94.36 21.84 35.15
CA ARG A 7 -94.42 20.41 35.40
C ARG A 7 -93.45 19.70 34.46
N LEU A 8 -92.49 18.95 35.00
CA LEU A 8 -91.65 18.03 34.24
C LEU A 8 -92.45 16.80 33.82
N ASN A 9 -92.27 16.41 32.56
CA ASN A 9 -92.95 15.32 31.88
C ASN A 9 -92.33 13.96 32.27
N PRO A 10 -93.07 13.03 32.90
CA PRO A 10 -92.53 11.76 33.40
C PRO A 10 -92.07 10.79 32.30
N PHE A 11 -92.39 11.04 31.03
CA PHE A 11 -91.96 10.19 29.92
C PHE A 11 -90.50 10.39 29.49
N LEU A 12 -89.85 11.51 29.86
CA LEU A 12 -88.45 11.74 29.49
C LEU A 12 -87.46 10.96 30.38
N TYR A 13 -87.86 10.60 31.61
CA TYR A 13 -86.97 9.95 32.58
C TYR A 13 -86.83 8.43 32.33
N ALA A 14 -87.88 7.78 31.81
CA ALA A 14 -87.86 6.34 31.54
C ALA A 14 -86.98 5.96 30.33
N LYS A 15 -86.88 6.84 29.32
CA LYS A 15 -86.08 6.56 28.11
C LYS A 15 -84.57 6.68 28.37
N VAL A 16 -84.16 7.61 29.24
CA VAL A 16 -82.75 7.82 29.61
C VAL A 16 -82.21 6.66 30.49
N LEU A 17 -83.03 6.11 31.38
CA LEU A 17 -82.63 4.98 32.23
C LEU A 17 -82.50 3.65 31.46
N HIS A 18 -83.33 3.41 30.44
CA HIS A 18 -83.25 2.20 29.64
C HIS A 18 -82.01 2.20 28.71
N GLU A 19 -81.62 3.35 28.15
CA GLU A 19 -80.40 3.47 27.36
C GLU A 19 -79.13 3.29 28.21
N GLN A 20 -79.07 3.85 29.43
CA GLN A 20 -77.89 3.67 30.31
C GLN A 20 -77.69 2.23 30.79
N LEU A 21 -78.77 1.47 31.05
CA LEU A 21 -78.66 0.06 31.46
C LEU A 21 -78.20 -0.85 30.31
N SER A 22 -78.64 -0.58 29.08
CA SER A 22 -78.18 -1.34 27.90
C SER A 22 -76.73 -1.06 27.51
N PHE A 23 -76.18 0.11 27.87
CA PHE A 23 -74.77 0.45 27.60
C PHE A 23 -73.81 -0.25 28.59
N ASN A 24 -74.17 -0.36 29.87
CA ASN A 24 -73.32 -0.99 30.88
C ASN A 24 -73.24 -2.54 30.76
N LEU A 25 -74.27 -3.20 30.23
CA LEU A 25 -74.27 -4.65 29.98
C LEU A 25 -73.44 -5.06 28.74
N ARG A 26 -73.17 -4.14 27.81
CA ARG A 26 -72.28 -4.40 26.64
C ARG A 26 -70.78 -4.23 26.93
N ILE A 27 -70.42 -3.51 28.00
CA ILE A 27 -69.01 -3.24 28.34
C ILE A 27 -68.39 -4.41 29.16
N THR A 28 -69.20 -5.16 29.90
CA THR A 28 -68.72 -6.25 30.77
C THR A 28 -68.51 -7.59 30.04
N THR A 29 -69.15 -7.81 28.89
CA THR A 29 -68.97 -9.04 28.09
C THR A 29 -67.77 -8.97 27.13
N ASN A 30 -67.34 -7.77 26.71
CA ASN A 30 -66.20 -7.61 25.81
C ASN A 30 -64.82 -7.65 26.52
N THR A 31 -64.76 -7.39 27.82
CA THR A 31 -63.48 -7.34 28.55
C THR A 31 -62.90 -8.73 28.88
N LYS A 32 -63.74 -9.77 29.02
CA LYS A 32 -63.25 -11.15 29.20
C LYS A 32 -62.71 -11.77 27.90
N ILE A 33 -63.32 -11.42 26.75
CA ILE A 33 -62.89 -11.92 25.44
C ILE A 33 -61.58 -11.22 25.01
N MET A 34 -61.47 -9.91 25.22
CA MET A 34 -60.24 -9.17 24.91
C MET A 34 -59.04 -9.56 25.79
N LYS A 35 -59.23 -9.99 27.05
CA LYS A 35 -58.13 -10.49 27.89
C LYS A 35 -57.61 -11.85 27.44
N LYS A 36 -58.48 -12.77 27.00
CA LYS A 36 -58.07 -14.06 26.41
C LYS A 36 -57.41 -13.88 25.03
N MET A 37 -57.90 -12.94 24.22
CA MET A 37 -57.32 -12.67 22.90
C MET A 37 -55.96 -11.96 22.99
N ARG A 38 -55.73 -11.09 24.00
CA ARG A 38 -54.41 -10.51 24.29
C ARG A 38 -53.40 -11.54 24.81
N PHE A 39 -53.83 -12.54 25.57
CA PHE A 39 -52.93 -13.61 26.03
C PHE A 39 -52.54 -14.56 24.89
N ILE A 40 -53.44 -14.83 23.94
CA ILE A 40 -53.17 -15.65 22.76
C ILE A 40 -52.31 -14.88 21.73
N LEU A 41 -52.57 -13.58 21.49
CA LEU A 41 -51.73 -12.77 20.61
C LEU A 41 -50.30 -12.58 21.17
N MET A 42 -50.16 -12.44 22.49
CA MET A 42 -48.86 -12.31 23.15
C MET A 42 -48.09 -13.63 23.20
N ALA A 43 -48.77 -14.78 23.32
CA ALA A 43 -48.15 -16.10 23.20
C ALA A 43 -47.70 -16.43 21.75
N CYS A 44 -48.44 -15.98 20.74
CA CYS A 44 -48.02 -16.13 19.33
C CYS A 44 -46.87 -15.18 18.94
N LEU A 45 -46.76 -14.00 19.57
CA LEU A 45 -45.63 -13.07 19.33
C LEU A 45 -44.33 -13.50 20.03
N LEU A 46 -44.43 -14.32 21.09
CA LEU A 46 -43.28 -14.92 21.79
C LEU A 46 -42.82 -16.25 21.16
N GLY A 47 -43.64 -16.89 20.33
CA GLY A 47 -43.32 -18.15 19.62
C GLY A 47 -42.56 -17.99 18.30
N THR A 48 -42.54 -16.79 17.70
CA THR A 48 -41.85 -16.54 16.42
C THR A 48 -40.45 -15.94 16.57
N LEU A 49 -39.94 -15.80 17.80
CA LEU A 49 -38.59 -15.32 18.08
C LEU A 49 -37.53 -16.43 18.24
N GLN A 50 -37.89 -17.71 18.05
CA GLN A 50 -37.01 -18.84 18.39
C GLN A 50 -36.29 -19.55 17.23
N PHE A 51 -36.28 -19.02 15.99
CA PHE A 51 -35.54 -19.66 14.88
C PHE A 51 -34.72 -18.71 14.00
N ASN A 52 -34.10 -17.68 14.57
CA ASN A 52 -33.00 -16.96 13.88
C ASN A 52 -31.74 -16.82 14.74
N THR A 53 -31.52 -17.73 15.68
CA THR A 53 -30.14 -18.04 16.07
C THR A 53 -29.56 -19.01 15.04
N PHE A 54 -29.43 -18.56 13.79
CA PHE A 54 -28.29 -19.01 13.01
C PHE A 54 -27.08 -18.49 13.77
N ALA A 55 -26.58 -19.33 14.68
CA ALA A 55 -25.21 -19.29 15.12
C ALA A 55 -24.31 -19.59 13.91
N GLN A 56 -24.23 -18.64 12.98
CA GLN A 56 -23.13 -18.52 12.04
C GLN A 56 -22.20 -17.42 12.55
N LYS A 57 -21.78 -17.53 13.81
CA LYS A 57 -20.37 -17.30 14.07
C LYS A 57 -19.74 -18.68 14.06
N ALA A 58 -19.48 -19.20 12.87
CA ALA A 58 -18.23 -19.93 12.74
C ALA A 58 -17.20 -18.95 13.33
N LYS A 59 -16.62 -19.30 14.48
CA LYS A 59 -15.41 -18.62 14.91
C LYS A 59 -14.50 -18.83 13.71
N THR A 60 -14.32 -17.79 12.89
CA THR A 60 -13.40 -17.83 11.77
C THR A 60 -12.11 -18.30 12.40
N ASP A 61 -11.70 -19.53 12.09
CA ASP A 61 -10.49 -20.09 12.65
C ASP A 61 -9.39 -19.06 12.39
N PRO A 62 -8.68 -18.56 13.43
CA PRO A 62 -7.61 -17.59 13.23
C PRO A 62 -6.57 -18.06 12.20
N GLU A 63 -6.46 -19.37 11.99
CA GLU A 63 -5.56 -19.98 11.01
C GLU A 63 -6.16 -20.08 9.59
N HIS A 64 -7.48 -19.92 9.44
CA HIS A 64 -8.13 -19.95 8.14
C HIS A 64 -7.59 -18.83 7.25
N THR A 65 -7.05 -19.24 6.11
CA THR A 65 -6.41 -18.35 5.16
C THR A 65 -7.27 -18.21 3.91
N ILE A 66 -7.68 -17.00 3.56
CA ILE A 66 -8.30 -16.70 2.26
C ILE A 66 -7.19 -16.56 1.23
N PHE A 67 -7.36 -17.19 0.08
CA PHE A 67 -6.52 -17.01 -1.10
C PHE A 67 -7.32 -16.26 -2.15
N TYR A 68 -6.69 -15.30 -2.82
CA TYR A 68 -7.34 -14.48 -3.83
C TYR A 68 -6.79 -14.81 -5.22
N ALA A 69 -7.60 -14.51 -6.24
CA ALA A 69 -7.20 -14.63 -7.63
C ALA A 69 -6.11 -13.62 -7.98
N ASP A 70 -5.18 -14.04 -8.85
CA ASP A 70 -4.19 -13.13 -9.41
C ASP A 70 -4.89 -12.12 -10.33
N VAL A 71 -4.50 -10.85 -10.24
CA VAL A 71 -5.06 -9.76 -11.05
C VAL A 71 -3.94 -9.08 -11.82
N THR A 72 -4.18 -8.82 -13.11
CA THR A 72 -3.27 -8.03 -13.95
C THR A 72 -4.05 -6.86 -14.52
N THR A 73 -3.50 -5.67 -14.39
CA THR A 73 -4.06 -4.44 -14.94
C THR A 73 -2.94 -3.57 -15.51
N GLU A 74 -3.26 -2.70 -16.43
CA GLU A 74 -2.26 -1.86 -17.07
C GLU A 74 -2.72 -0.42 -17.20
N THR A 75 -1.74 0.47 -17.14
CA THR A 75 -1.84 1.86 -17.57
C THR A 75 -0.94 2.08 -18.79
N ASN A 76 -0.92 3.31 -19.30
CA ASN A 76 -0.01 3.70 -20.36
C ASN A 76 1.47 3.53 -19.96
N ASP A 77 1.79 3.76 -18.69
CA ASP A 77 3.16 3.81 -18.21
C ASP A 77 3.62 2.53 -17.49
N VAL A 78 2.69 1.76 -16.90
CA VAL A 78 3.03 0.61 -16.02
C VAL A 78 2.08 -0.55 -16.24
N ASN A 79 2.60 -1.78 -16.27
CA ASN A 79 1.81 -2.99 -16.04
C ASN A 79 1.91 -3.39 -14.56
N VAL A 80 0.76 -3.65 -13.94
CA VAL A 80 0.63 -4.01 -12.53
C VAL A 80 0.05 -5.42 -12.41
N GLU A 81 0.81 -6.32 -11.80
CA GLU A 81 0.35 -7.66 -11.46
C GLU A 81 0.29 -7.81 -9.93
N ILE A 82 -0.85 -8.22 -9.40
CA ILE A 82 -1.00 -8.66 -8.01
C ILE A 82 -1.10 -10.18 -8.02
N LYS A 83 -0.17 -10.83 -7.33
CA LYS A 83 -0.05 -12.29 -7.28
C LYS A 83 0.01 -12.82 -5.87
N ASP A 84 -0.44 -14.07 -5.72
CA ASP A 84 -0.33 -14.83 -4.48
C ASP A 84 -0.90 -14.06 -3.29
N ALA A 85 -2.01 -13.36 -3.52
CA ALA A 85 -2.70 -12.61 -2.50
C ALA A 85 -3.35 -13.57 -1.50
N VAL A 86 -3.11 -13.31 -0.22
CA VAL A 86 -3.64 -14.08 0.91
C VAL A 86 -4.03 -13.16 2.06
N SER A 87 -5.05 -13.54 2.82
CA SER A 87 -5.46 -12.82 4.03
C SER A 87 -5.83 -13.79 5.15
N ARG A 88 -5.48 -13.38 6.37
CA ARG A 88 -5.97 -13.92 7.64
C ARG A 88 -6.62 -12.79 8.42
N ILE A 89 -7.11 -13.08 9.62
CA ILE A 89 -7.66 -12.05 10.51
C ILE A 89 -6.61 -10.95 10.77
N GLU A 90 -5.35 -11.33 11.00
CA GLU A 90 -4.30 -10.41 11.45
C GLU A 90 -3.52 -9.69 10.35
N PHE A 91 -3.50 -10.24 9.13
CA PHE A 91 -2.70 -9.69 8.03
C PHE A 91 -3.31 -9.98 6.67
N SER A 92 -2.94 -9.14 5.70
CA SER A 92 -3.11 -9.40 4.27
C SER A 92 -1.76 -9.24 3.59
N LYS A 93 -1.42 -10.18 2.70
CA LYS A 93 -0.11 -10.25 2.04
C LYS A 93 -0.29 -10.58 0.58
N PHE A 94 0.41 -9.86 -0.28
CA PHE A 94 0.40 -10.13 -1.72
C PHE A 94 1.66 -9.61 -2.39
N LYS A 95 2.03 -10.22 -3.50
CA LYS A 95 3.15 -9.76 -4.33
C LYS A 95 2.63 -8.79 -5.36
N ILE A 96 3.11 -7.54 -5.32
CA ILE A 96 2.95 -6.60 -6.42
C ILE A 96 4.16 -6.70 -7.36
N LYS A 97 3.92 -6.86 -8.65
CA LYS A 97 4.93 -6.71 -9.70
C LYS A 97 4.54 -5.53 -10.57
N LEU A 98 5.50 -4.66 -10.82
CA LEU A 98 5.36 -3.50 -11.67
C LEU A 98 6.34 -3.67 -12.84
N THR A 99 5.85 -3.52 -14.06
CA THR A 99 6.68 -3.44 -15.25
C THR A 99 6.60 -2.03 -15.80
N ASN A 100 7.73 -1.35 -15.84
CA ASN A 100 7.86 -0.02 -16.42
C ASN A 100 7.80 -0.11 -17.95
N LYS A 101 6.87 0.60 -18.58
CA LYS A 101 6.73 0.64 -20.05
C LYS A 101 7.41 1.87 -20.67
N THR A 102 8.03 2.72 -19.84
CA THR A 102 8.59 4.00 -20.25
C THR A 102 10.11 3.96 -20.32
N SER A 103 10.69 4.95 -21.01
CA SER A 103 12.14 5.21 -21.01
C SER A 103 12.64 5.96 -19.77
N ASP A 104 11.73 6.32 -18.86
CA ASP A 104 12.01 7.03 -17.62
C ASP A 104 12.06 6.05 -16.45
N TYR A 105 12.59 6.48 -15.31
CA TYR A 105 12.52 5.68 -14.09
C TYR A 105 11.14 5.82 -13.45
N ILE A 106 10.68 4.76 -12.80
CA ILE A 106 9.45 4.77 -12.02
C ILE A 106 9.76 4.46 -10.57
N VAL A 107 9.27 5.31 -9.68
CA VAL A 107 9.35 5.13 -8.23
C VAL A 107 7.99 4.75 -7.71
N TYR A 108 7.95 3.69 -6.93
CA TYR A 108 6.77 3.26 -6.20
C TYR A 108 7.00 3.36 -4.70
N LYS A 109 6.15 4.12 -4.01
CA LYS A 109 6.14 4.34 -2.55
C LYS A 109 4.94 3.61 -1.92
N PRO A 110 5.12 2.39 -1.38
CA PRO A 110 4.00 1.57 -0.90
C PRO A 110 3.15 2.21 0.20
N LYS A 111 3.76 3.05 1.05
CA LYS A 111 3.08 3.72 2.17
C LYS A 111 1.97 4.68 1.75
N GLU A 112 2.00 5.15 0.51
CA GLU A 112 0.96 6.04 -0.03
C GLU A 112 -0.24 5.26 -0.59
N SER A 113 -0.09 3.95 -0.80
CA SER A 113 -1.17 3.09 -1.26
C SER A 113 -2.04 2.61 -0.10
N LEU A 114 -3.27 2.18 -0.41
CA LEU A 114 -4.24 1.72 0.57
C LEU A 114 -4.83 0.37 0.20
N LEU A 115 -4.89 -0.52 1.18
CA LEU A 115 -5.73 -1.71 1.16
C LEU A 115 -7.06 -1.36 1.81
N LYS A 116 -8.15 -1.43 1.05
CA LYS A 116 -9.52 -1.22 1.54
C LYS A 116 -10.21 -2.56 1.69
N ILE A 117 -10.53 -2.92 2.91
CA ILE A 117 -11.16 -4.21 3.24
C ILE A 117 -12.11 -4.03 4.41
N SER A 118 -13.32 -4.58 4.29
CA SER A 118 -14.37 -4.47 5.31
C SER A 118 -14.64 -3.02 5.76
N GLY A 119 -14.59 -2.06 4.84
CA GLY A 119 -14.82 -0.62 5.12
C GLY A 119 -13.71 0.05 5.94
N SER A 120 -12.55 -0.59 6.10
CA SER A 120 -11.36 0.00 6.74
C SER A 120 -10.20 0.12 5.74
N ASP A 121 -9.42 1.17 5.93
CA ASP A 121 -8.24 1.47 5.13
C ASP A 121 -6.96 1.10 5.90
N PHE A 122 -6.04 0.40 5.23
CA PHE A 122 -4.77 -0.02 5.79
C PHE A 122 -3.63 0.32 4.83
N SER A 123 -2.54 0.88 5.34
CA SER A 123 -1.37 1.24 4.53
C SER A 123 -0.29 0.15 4.61
N PRO A 124 0.29 -0.30 3.49
CA PRO A 124 1.47 -1.17 3.48
C PRO A 124 2.69 -0.47 4.08
N ASN A 125 3.42 -1.15 4.97
CA ASN A 125 4.69 -0.64 5.50
C ASN A 125 5.88 -1.35 4.85
N ASP A 126 6.16 -1.00 3.59
CA ASP A 126 7.29 -1.53 2.82
C ASP A 126 8.18 -0.37 2.31
N ARG A 127 9.41 -0.71 1.92
CA ARG A 127 10.38 0.21 1.35
C ARG A 127 10.00 0.57 -0.08
N MET A 128 10.53 1.72 -0.52
CA MET A 128 10.38 2.19 -1.89
C MET A 128 10.96 1.18 -2.89
N LEU A 129 10.35 1.11 -4.07
CA LEU A 129 10.83 0.36 -5.22
C LEU A 129 11.16 1.34 -6.34
N LEU A 130 12.40 1.29 -6.83
CA LEU A 130 12.83 1.99 -8.04
C LEU A 130 12.83 0.99 -9.20
N LEU A 131 12.21 1.37 -10.31
CA LEU A 131 12.19 0.62 -11.56
C LEU A 131 13.01 1.36 -12.59
N GLN A 132 13.95 0.66 -13.22
CA GLN A 132 14.71 1.21 -14.34
C GLN A 132 13.81 1.32 -15.59
N PRO A 133 14.19 2.14 -16.58
CA PRO A 133 13.54 2.19 -17.88
C PRO A 133 13.35 0.79 -18.46
N LEU A 134 12.12 0.50 -18.92
CA LEU A 134 11.74 -0.76 -19.56
C LEU A 134 11.97 -2.03 -18.71
N ASP A 135 12.17 -1.87 -17.40
CA ASP A 135 12.46 -2.98 -16.49
C ASP A 135 11.25 -3.33 -15.60
N LYS A 136 11.35 -4.47 -14.91
CA LYS A 136 10.33 -4.97 -13.99
C LYS A 136 10.91 -5.17 -12.60
N GLY A 137 10.09 -4.86 -11.61
CA GLY A 137 10.41 -5.06 -10.21
C GLY A 137 9.19 -5.52 -9.44
N GLY A 138 9.39 -5.96 -8.21
CA GLY A 138 8.27 -6.33 -7.36
C GLY A 138 8.62 -6.38 -5.88
N ARG A 139 7.58 -6.30 -5.07
CA ARG A 139 7.66 -6.36 -3.61
C ARG A 139 6.52 -7.22 -3.07
N VAL A 140 6.72 -7.80 -1.90
CA VAL A 140 5.67 -8.50 -1.17
C VAL A 140 5.16 -7.53 -0.13
N LEU A 141 3.96 -7.00 -0.35
CA LEU A 141 3.34 -6.06 0.58
C LEU A 141 2.74 -6.85 1.74
N ASP A 142 3.07 -6.45 2.96
CA ASP A 142 2.54 -7.01 4.20
C ASP A 142 1.73 -5.91 4.91
N VAL A 143 0.43 -6.14 5.04
CA VAL A 143 -0.53 -5.20 5.63
C VAL A 143 -1.06 -5.81 6.92
N LYS A 144 -0.84 -5.11 8.03
CA LYS A 144 -1.28 -5.58 9.37
C LYS A 144 -2.67 -5.05 9.71
N GLY A 145 -3.51 -5.92 10.25
CA GLY A 145 -4.89 -5.61 10.65
C GLY A 145 -4.98 -4.76 11.91
N ASN A 146 -3.94 -4.71 12.74
CA ASN A 146 -3.89 -3.90 13.97
C ASN A 146 -5.13 -4.11 14.87
N GLY A 147 -5.57 -5.36 15.02
CA GLY A 147 -6.77 -5.73 15.79
C GLY A 147 -8.09 -5.67 15.02
N LYS A 148 -8.08 -5.25 13.75
CA LYS A 148 -9.21 -5.34 12.82
C LYS A 148 -9.13 -6.61 11.98
N ASN A 149 -10.30 -7.11 11.56
CA ASN A 149 -10.41 -8.30 10.74
C ASN A 149 -10.09 -8.01 9.26
N LEU A 150 -9.00 -8.59 8.75
CA LEU A 150 -8.62 -8.57 7.33
C LEU A 150 -9.11 -9.82 6.56
N HIS A 151 -9.90 -10.68 7.20
CA HIS A 151 -10.53 -11.83 6.55
C HIS A 151 -11.84 -11.40 5.88
N ALA A 152 -11.81 -11.23 4.54
CA ALA A 152 -12.97 -10.90 3.71
C ALA A 152 -12.84 -11.51 2.31
N ASP A 153 -13.98 -11.79 1.66
CA ASP A 153 -14.04 -12.43 0.34
C ASP A 153 -13.52 -11.55 -0.80
N GLU A 154 -13.49 -10.24 -0.59
CA GLU A 154 -12.94 -9.28 -1.53
C GLU A 154 -12.28 -8.10 -0.80
N PHE A 155 -11.35 -7.47 -1.49
CA PHE A 155 -10.76 -6.19 -1.08
C PHE A 155 -10.37 -5.37 -2.29
N GLN A 156 -10.18 -4.07 -2.07
CA GLN A 156 -9.65 -3.17 -3.08
C GLN A 156 -8.24 -2.75 -2.71
N TYR A 157 -7.37 -2.73 -3.69
CA TYR A 157 -6.05 -2.14 -3.56
C TYR A 157 -5.96 -0.84 -4.36
N VAL A 158 -5.90 0.28 -3.65
CA VAL A 158 -5.70 1.61 -4.24
C VAL A 158 -4.20 1.83 -4.39
N LEU A 159 -3.69 1.56 -5.59
CA LEU A 159 -2.31 1.82 -5.95
C LEU A 159 -2.11 3.33 -6.13
N ALA A 160 -1.33 3.91 -5.23
CA ALA A 160 -0.90 5.29 -5.25
C ALA A 160 0.62 5.36 -4.99
N GLY A 161 1.18 6.57 -4.93
CA GLY A 161 2.62 6.75 -4.73
C GLY A 161 3.48 6.27 -5.89
N LEU A 162 2.92 6.23 -7.10
CA LEU A 162 3.68 6.09 -8.34
C LEU A 162 4.18 7.46 -8.79
N TYR A 163 5.47 7.52 -9.11
CA TYR A 163 6.14 8.73 -9.57
C TYR A 163 7.05 8.40 -10.75
N LYS A 164 7.17 9.34 -11.68
CA LYS A 164 8.09 9.28 -12.82
C LYS A 164 9.29 10.18 -12.56
N ILE A 165 10.48 9.71 -12.93
CA ILE A 165 11.74 10.46 -12.90
C ILE A 165 12.37 10.37 -14.27
N LYS A 166 12.62 11.53 -14.87
CA LYS A 166 13.22 11.62 -16.20
C LYS A 166 14.60 10.99 -16.24
N ALA A 167 14.82 10.06 -17.17
CA ALA A 167 16.12 9.42 -17.35
C ALA A 167 17.15 10.33 -18.06
N ASP A 168 16.67 11.31 -18.82
CA ASP A 168 17.45 12.30 -19.57
C ASP A 168 17.72 13.59 -18.77
N ALA A 169 17.54 13.55 -17.45
CA ALA A 169 17.87 14.68 -16.59
C ALA A 169 19.33 15.12 -16.80
N PRO A 170 19.61 16.44 -16.84
CA PRO A 170 20.97 16.94 -17.02
C PRO A 170 21.94 16.28 -16.04
N SER A 171 23.01 15.72 -16.57
CA SER A 171 24.08 15.15 -15.75
C SER A 171 24.84 16.26 -15.05
N ILE A 172 25.27 15.98 -13.83
CA ILE A 172 26.14 16.87 -13.06
C ILE A 172 27.57 16.52 -13.40
N ASP A 173 28.33 17.53 -13.83
CA ASP A 173 29.75 17.37 -14.09
C ASP A 173 30.50 17.26 -12.75
N VAL A 174 31.10 16.10 -12.51
CA VAL A 174 31.83 15.79 -11.28
C VAL A 174 33.32 15.73 -11.60
N PRO A 175 34.16 16.51 -10.90
CA PRO A 175 35.60 16.45 -11.08
C PRO A 175 36.12 15.03 -10.90
N SER A 176 37.04 14.64 -11.78
CA SER A 176 37.67 13.33 -11.69
C SER A 176 38.37 13.14 -10.34
N PHE A 177 38.38 11.88 -9.86
CA PHE A 177 38.95 11.54 -8.57
C PHE A 177 40.25 10.75 -8.73
N LYS A 178 41.36 11.28 -8.23
CA LYS A 178 42.69 10.67 -8.39
C LYS A 178 42.93 9.58 -7.34
N LEU A 179 43.54 8.48 -7.78
CA LEU A 179 44.05 7.40 -6.94
C LEU A 179 45.56 7.21 -7.19
N PRO A 180 46.41 7.07 -6.16
CA PRO A 180 46.10 7.17 -4.74
C PRO A 180 45.45 8.51 -4.34
N ALA A 181 44.56 8.49 -3.36
CA ALA A 181 43.75 9.64 -2.99
C ALA A 181 44.61 10.72 -2.31
N SER A 182 44.63 11.92 -2.90
CA SER A 182 45.19 13.12 -2.25
C SER A 182 44.15 13.86 -1.40
N VAL A 183 42.87 13.65 -1.71
CA VAL A 183 41.70 14.13 -0.98
C VAL A 183 40.72 12.97 -0.85
N ASN A 184 39.98 12.90 0.25
CA ASN A 184 39.04 11.80 0.49
C ASN A 184 37.62 12.09 0.00
N ASP A 185 37.31 13.33 -0.37
CA ASP A 185 35.99 13.70 -0.83
C ASP A 185 36.03 14.68 -2.00
N VAL A 186 34.94 14.65 -2.77
CA VAL A 186 34.64 15.61 -3.84
C VAL A 186 33.19 16.02 -3.72
N THR A 187 32.92 17.31 -3.92
CA THR A 187 31.56 17.86 -3.96
C THR A 187 31.30 18.39 -5.37
N ALA A 188 30.17 18.01 -5.95
CA ALA A 188 29.75 18.47 -7.27
C ALA A 188 28.23 18.60 -7.31
N GLY A 189 27.74 19.79 -7.66
CA GLY A 189 26.32 20.12 -7.52
C GLY A 189 25.82 19.85 -6.10
N ASN A 190 24.75 19.08 -6.00
CA ASN A 190 24.12 18.67 -4.74
C ASN A 190 24.60 17.29 -4.23
N PHE A 191 25.75 16.81 -4.72
CA PHE A 191 26.31 15.53 -4.32
C PHE A 191 27.64 15.71 -3.60
N LYS A 192 27.75 15.12 -2.42
CA LYS A 192 29.02 14.92 -1.71
C LYS A 192 29.43 13.46 -1.84
N ILE A 193 30.60 13.20 -2.41
CA ILE A 193 31.12 11.85 -2.67
C ILE A 193 32.39 11.67 -1.84
N GLU A 194 32.42 10.65 -1.00
CA GLU A 194 33.50 10.37 -0.05
C GLU A 194 34.07 8.96 -0.30
N LEU A 195 35.37 8.87 -0.52
CA LEU A 195 36.09 7.59 -0.58
C LEU A 195 36.18 6.99 0.83
N LEU A 196 35.53 5.86 1.03
CA LEU A 196 35.55 5.15 2.32
C LEU A 196 36.68 4.13 2.41
N LYS A 197 36.91 3.39 1.32
CA LYS A 197 37.85 2.29 1.29
C LYS A 197 38.40 2.10 -0.10
N ILE A 198 39.69 1.80 -0.17
CA ILE A 198 40.35 1.33 -1.38
C ILE A 198 41.07 0.02 -1.12
N SER A 199 41.06 -0.87 -2.10
CA SER A 199 41.85 -2.10 -2.14
C SER A 199 42.48 -2.20 -3.52
N LYS A 200 43.81 -2.32 -3.56
CA LYS A 200 44.59 -2.48 -4.79
C LYS A 200 45.31 -3.81 -4.78
N GLU A 201 45.11 -4.59 -5.82
CA GLU A 201 45.80 -5.85 -6.11
C GLU A 201 46.44 -5.75 -7.50
N THR A 202 47.29 -6.69 -7.91
CA THR A 202 48.08 -6.57 -9.15
C THR A 202 47.25 -6.33 -10.41
N LYS A 203 46.02 -6.86 -10.47
CA LYS A 203 45.13 -6.77 -11.64
C LYS A 203 43.83 -6.02 -11.38
N GLU A 204 43.55 -5.65 -10.13
CA GLU A 204 42.26 -5.10 -9.74
C GLU A 204 42.42 -3.91 -8.78
N THR A 205 41.55 -2.93 -8.93
CA THR A 205 41.33 -1.91 -7.90
C THR A 205 39.85 -1.83 -7.56
N LYS A 206 39.56 -1.91 -6.26
CA LYS A 206 38.22 -1.74 -5.69
C LYS A 206 38.20 -0.45 -4.89
N ALA A 207 37.23 0.42 -5.16
CA ALA A 207 37.00 1.62 -4.38
C ALA A 207 35.53 1.72 -3.97
N VAL A 208 35.29 1.91 -2.67
CA VAL A 208 33.96 2.06 -2.08
C VAL A 208 33.76 3.53 -1.76
N PHE A 209 32.71 4.11 -2.35
CA PHE A 209 32.33 5.50 -2.13
C PHE A 209 31.03 5.57 -1.33
N LYS A 210 30.93 6.57 -0.47
CA LYS A 210 29.66 7.05 0.07
C LYS A 210 29.25 8.28 -0.71
N VAL A 211 28.00 8.32 -1.13
CA VAL A 211 27.41 9.51 -1.74
C VAL A 211 26.29 10.01 -0.86
N THR A 212 26.28 11.31 -0.60
CA THR A 212 25.25 12.02 0.14
C THR A 212 24.63 13.06 -0.78
N TYR A 213 23.30 13.09 -0.86
CA TYR A 213 22.58 14.09 -1.64
C TYR A 213 22.05 15.21 -0.73
N THR A 214 22.41 16.46 -1.06
CA THR A 214 22.10 17.65 -0.25
C THR A 214 21.08 18.58 -0.92
N GLY A 215 20.53 18.18 -2.06
CA GLY A 215 19.55 18.96 -2.81
C GLY A 215 18.13 18.80 -2.26
N LYS A 216 17.17 19.45 -2.93
CA LYS A 216 15.75 19.42 -2.55
C LYS A 216 14.92 18.41 -3.33
N GLY A 217 15.36 18.04 -4.54
CA GLY A 217 14.73 17.06 -5.41
C GLY A 217 15.15 15.64 -5.03
N TYR A 218 15.48 14.83 -6.04
CA TYR A 218 16.05 13.51 -5.83
C TYR A 218 17.33 13.35 -6.64
N GLY A 219 18.35 12.79 -5.98
CA GLY A 219 19.61 12.47 -6.61
C GLY A 219 19.57 11.08 -7.23
N LEU A 220 19.81 10.96 -8.53
CA LEU A 220 19.99 9.68 -9.21
C LEU A 220 21.48 9.38 -9.35
N VAL A 221 21.88 8.18 -8.93
CA VAL A 221 23.26 7.69 -9.01
C VAL A 221 23.27 6.41 -9.84
N ASN A 222 24.08 6.40 -10.90
CA ASN A 222 24.26 5.25 -11.78
C ASN A 222 25.75 4.82 -11.82
N PRO A 223 26.16 3.88 -10.94
CA PRO A 223 27.55 3.43 -10.84
C PRO A 223 28.10 2.75 -12.10
N ASN A 224 27.23 2.22 -12.96
CA ASN A 224 27.65 1.54 -14.20
C ASN A 224 28.22 2.50 -15.25
N LYS A 225 27.99 3.81 -15.11
CA LYS A 225 28.56 4.84 -15.99
C LYS A 225 29.98 5.25 -15.60
N ILE A 226 30.44 4.86 -14.41
CA ILE A 226 31.76 5.22 -13.89
C ILE A 226 32.83 4.43 -14.64
N GLY A 227 33.95 5.09 -14.93
CA GLY A 227 35.14 4.48 -15.51
C GLY A 227 36.40 4.88 -14.77
N VAL A 228 37.53 4.34 -15.23
CA VAL A 228 38.85 4.74 -14.77
C VAL A 228 39.75 4.99 -15.97
N LYS A 229 40.61 6.00 -15.86
CA LYS A 229 41.71 6.28 -16.77
C LYS A 229 43.02 6.03 -16.05
N ILE A 230 43.95 5.32 -16.69
CA ILE A 230 45.29 5.06 -16.15
C ILE A 230 46.32 6.01 -16.80
N ASP A 231 47.55 6.03 -16.27
CA ASP A 231 48.62 6.96 -16.69
C ASP A 231 48.93 6.97 -18.20
N ASN A 232 48.78 5.82 -18.88
CA ASN A 232 49.00 5.73 -20.33
C ASN A 232 47.82 6.30 -21.17
N GLY A 233 46.79 6.84 -20.51
CA GLY A 233 45.59 7.40 -21.12
C GLY A 233 44.49 6.40 -21.44
N GLN A 234 44.71 5.10 -21.26
CA GLN A 234 43.72 4.06 -21.52
C GLN A 234 42.58 4.09 -20.49
N GLU A 235 41.35 3.92 -20.97
CA GLU A 235 40.15 3.89 -20.13
C GLU A 235 39.59 2.48 -19.99
N PHE A 236 39.07 2.17 -18.80
CA PHE A 236 38.40 0.93 -18.47
C PHE A 236 37.05 1.24 -17.81
N ALA A 237 36.03 0.45 -18.16
CA ALA A 237 34.72 0.56 -17.53
C ALA A 237 34.73 -0.04 -16.11
N ASN A 238 33.81 0.41 -15.27
CA ASN A 238 33.51 -0.27 -14.01
C ASN A 238 33.00 -1.70 -14.29
N ALA A 239 33.74 -2.70 -13.82
CA ALA A 239 33.39 -4.11 -13.92
C ALA A 239 32.35 -4.52 -12.85
N LYS A 240 32.12 -3.68 -11.84
CA LYS A 240 31.05 -3.91 -10.87
C LYS A 240 29.72 -3.49 -11.48
N ASN A 241 28.84 -4.47 -11.71
CA ASN A 241 27.46 -4.18 -12.05
C ASN A 241 26.68 -3.86 -10.76
N GLN A 242 26.29 -2.60 -10.59
CA GLN A 242 25.42 -2.15 -9.51
C GLN A 242 24.29 -1.33 -10.12
N GLU A 243 23.05 -1.69 -9.77
CA GLU A 243 21.86 -0.99 -10.23
C GLU A 243 21.89 0.49 -9.83
N ALA A 244 21.30 1.33 -10.68
CA ALA A 244 21.09 2.72 -10.33
C ALA A 244 20.17 2.83 -9.11
N PHE A 245 20.43 3.82 -8.26
CA PHE A 245 19.65 4.05 -7.05
C PHE A 245 19.36 5.54 -6.88
N LEU A 246 18.34 5.82 -6.06
CA LEU A 246 17.82 7.15 -5.81
C LEU A 246 18.11 7.57 -4.37
N LEU A 247 18.51 8.82 -4.18
CA LEU A 247 18.71 9.45 -2.88
C LEU A 247 17.66 10.53 -2.69
N ALA A 248 16.89 10.47 -1.61
CA ALA A 248 16.04 11.58 -1.18
C ALA A 248 16.90 12.68 -0.53
N PRO A 249 16.36 13.87 -0.28
CA PRO A 249 17.08 14.95 0.41
C PRO A 249 17.66 14.48 1.76
N GLY A 250 18.98 14.61 1.90
CA GLY A 250 19.72 14.20 3.10
C GLY A 250 20.09 12.72 3.17
N ASP A 251 19.60 11.89 2.24
CA ASP A 251 19.95 10.47 2.20
C ASP A 251 21.41 10.28 1.79
N SER A 252 21.95 9.13 2.21
CA SER A 252 23.25 8.66 1.78
C SER A 252 23.23 7.18 1.50
N ASP A 253 23.95 6.75 0.48
CA ASP A 253 24.17 5.34 0.20
C ASP A 253 25.62 5.10 -0.26
N LYS A 254 26.00 3.84 -0.37
CA LYS A 254 27.32 3.42 -0.79
C LYS A 254 27.26 2.69 -2.13
N PHE A 255 28.29 2.87 -2.93
CA PHE A 255 28.49 2.08 -4.13
C PHE A 255 29.95 1.65 -4.24
N GLU A 256 30.15 0.55 -4.95
CA GLU A 256 31.48 -0.02 -5.20
C GLU A 256 31.83 0.13 -6.67
N THR A 257 33.08 0.49 -6.92
CA THR A 257 33.70 0.44 -8.24
C THR A 257 34.75 -0.66 -8.24
N LEU A 258 34.82 -1.41 -9.35
CA LEU A 258 35.81 -2.45 -9.59
C LEU A 258 36.42 -2.19 -10.97
N PHE A 259 37.73 -2.02 -11.01
CA PHE A 259 38.46 -1.86 -12.27
C PHE A 259 39.45 -3.00 -12.44
N THR A 260 39.30 -3.75 -13.53
CA THR A 260 40.19 -4.86 -13.89
C THR A 260 41.08 -4.43 -15.05
N VAL A 261 42.39 -4.35 -14.81
CA VAL A 261 43.39 -3.97 -15.81
C VAL A 261 44.37 -5.13 -15.99
N PRO A 262 44.66 -5.56 -17.23
CA PRO A 262 45.64 -6.61 -17.45
C PRO A 262 47.01 -6.19 -16.91
N GLY A 263 47.69 -7.07 -16.16
CA GLY A 263 49.00 -6.75 -15.57
C GLY A 263 50.11 -6.39 -16.58
N LYS A 264 49.92 -6.75 -17.86
CA LYS A 264 50.80 -6.32 -18.97
C LYS A 264 50.68 -4.83 -19.31
N VAL A 265 49.58 -4.19 -18.90
CA VAL A 265 49.28 -2.77 -19.14
C VAL A 265 49.75 -1.94 -17.96
N ALA A 266 49.37 -2.34 -16.75
CA ALA A 266 49.79 -1.69 -15.51
C ALA A 266 49.68 -2.66 -14.32
N ASP A 267 50.58 -2.50 -13.35
CA ASP A 267 50.43 -3.10 -12.03
C ASP A 267 49.54 -2.18 -11.18
N MET A 268 48.31 -2.61 -10.93
CA MET A 268 47.28 -1.81 -10.27
C MET A 268 47.61 -1.50 -8.81
N GLN A 269 48.56 -2.20 -8.18
CA GLN A 269 49.04 -1.89 -6.82
C GLN A 269 49.73 -0.53 -6.76
N PHE A 270 50.47 -0.17 -7.82
CA PHE A 270 51.29 1.04 -7.88
C PHE A 270 50.79 2.06 -8.91
N ALA A 271 49.82 1.69 -9.75
CA ALA A 271 49.29 2.57 -10.78
C ALA A 271 48.61 3.82 -10.19
N ASN A 272 48.90 4.99 -10.80
CA ASN A 272 48.05 6.16 -10.64
C ASN A 272 46.86 6.04 -11.59
N MET A 273 45.71 6.48 -11.11
CA MET A 273 44.44 6.35 -11.79
C MET A 273 43.59 7.57 -11.56
N GLU A 274 42.70 7.82 -12.51
CA GLU A 274 41.74 8.90 -12.48
C GLU A 274 40.35 8.29 -12.68
N ILE A 275 39.52 8.32 -11.64
CA ILE A 275 38.13 7.88 -11.72
C ILE A 275 37.34 8.93 -12.48
N LEU A 276 36.68 8.46 -13.54
CA LEU A 276 35.83 9.25 -14.41
C LEU A 276 34.37 9.00 -14.02
N TRP A 277 33.73 9.99 -13.43
CA TRP A 277 32.32 9.90 -13.04
C TRP A 277 31.36 9.95 -14.23
N ARG A 278 31.76 10.65 -15.31
CA ARG A 278 30.94 10.85 -16.52
C ARG A 278 29.52 11.30 -16.14
N ASN A 279 28.49 10.68 -16.71
CA ASN A 279 27.09 11.01 -16.46
C ASN A 279 26.47 10.15 -15.34
N ALA A 280 27.26 9.75 -14.33
CA ALA A 280 26.82 8.89 -13.23
C ALA A 280 25.89 9.61 -12.24
N PHE A 281 25.88 10.94 -12.22
CA PHE A 281 25.07 11.74 -11.30
C PHE A 281 24.13 12.65 -12.07
N SER A 282 22.87 12.68 -11.65
CA SER A 282 21.88 13.62 -12.16
C SER A 282 20.86 13.94 -11.06
N GLU A 283 20.18 15.07 -11.21
CA GLU A 283 19.15 15.52 -10.29
C GLU A 283 17.82 15.66 -11.03
N SER A 284 16.73 15.23 -10.40
CA SER A 284 15.41 15.28 -11.02
C SER A 284 14.31 15.36 -9.96
N ASP A 285 13.16 15.90 -10.37
CA ASP A 285 11.96 16.01 -9.55
C ASP A 285 11.03 14.81 -9.77
N LEU A 286 10.30 14.42 -8.72
CA LEU A 286 9.26 13.39 -8.84
C LEU A 286 8.02 13.97 -9.51
N GLN A 287 7.64 13.40 -10.66
CA GLN A 287 6.36 13.70 -11.29
C GLN A 287 5.33 12.67 -10.85
N LYS A 288 4.32 13.09 -10.07
CA LYS A 288 3.28 12.18 -9.57
C LYS A 288 2.46 11.62 -10.72
N MET A 289 2.24 10.32 -10.70
CA MET A 289 1.42 9.60 -11.67
C MET A 289 0.00 9.41 -11.13
N GLU A 290 -0.95 9.21 -12.04
CA GLU A 290 -2.31 8.83 -11.66
C GLU A 290 -2.30 7.43 -11.01
N GLY A 291 -2.98 7.33 -9.87
CA GLY A 291 -3.19 6.06 -9.20
C GLY A 291 -4.29 5.25 -9.87
N LEU A 292 -4.44 3.99 -9.45
CA LEU A 292 -5.51 3.13 -9.93
C LEU A 292 -6.03 2.24 -8.79
N THR A 293 -7.31 1.87 -8.86
CA THR A 293 -7.94 0.96 -7.89
C THR A 293 -8.07 -0.42 -8.53
N ILE A 294 -7.62 -1.44 -7.82
CA ILE A 294 -7.67 -2.84 -8.25
C ILE A 294 -8.61 -3.60 -7.33
N ASP A 295 -9.68 -4.15 -7.89
CA ASP A 295 -10.59 -5.04 -7.17
C ASP A 295 -10.03 -6.46 -7.19
N ILE A 296 -9.93 -7.08 -6.01
CA ILE A 296 -9.34 -8.41 -5.84
C ILE A 296 -10.37 -9.30 -5.14
N LYS A 297 -10.66 -10.44 -5.76
CA LYS A 297 -11.70 -11.38 -5.35
C LYS A 297 -11.11 -12.71 -4.91
N ILE A 298 -11.79 -13.38 -3.99
CA ILE A 298 -11.44 -14.71 -3.49
C ILE A 298 -11.32 -15.73 -4.63
N ASP A 299 -10.32 -16.60 -4.51
CA ASP A 299 -10.25 -17.86 -5.24
C ASP A 299 -10.82 -18.96 -4.34
N GLU A 300 -12.11 -19.24 -4.51
CA GLU A 300 -12.83 -20.22 -3.68
C GLU A 300 -12.19 -21.61 -3.76
N GLY A 301 -11.75 -22.02 -4.96
CA GLY A 301 -11.14 -23.32 -5.19
C GLY A 301 -9.83 -23.48 -4.44
N LYS A 302 -8.93 -22.49 -4.56
CA LYS A 302 -7.64 -22.48 -3.85
C LYS A 302 -7.83 -22.35 -2.34
N THR A 303 -8.80 -21.55 -1.90
CA THR A 303 -9.13 -21.38 -0.47
C THR A 303 -9.61 -22.68 0.14
N VAL A 304 -10.59 -23.35 -0.48
CA VAL A 304 -11.09 -24.64 0.01
C VAL A 304 -10.00 -25.72 -0.02
N ALA A 305 -9.17 -25.75 -1.07
CA ALA A 305 -8.13 -26.78 -1.20
C ALA A 305 -6.99 -26.63 -0.17
N LYS A 306 -6.67 -25.41 0.27
CA LYS A 306 -5.54 -25.13 1.17
C LYS A 306 -5.89 -25.11 2.66
N ASN A 307 -7.18 -25.07 3.01
CA ASN A 307 -7.66 -25.12 4.40
C ASN A 307 -8.30 -26.48 4.77
N LYS A 308 -8.10 -27.53 3.95
CA LYS A 308 -8.42 -28.92 4.27
C LYS A 308 -7.23 -29.60 4.93
#